data_AF-A0A017HM21-F1
#
_entry.id   AF-A0A017HM21-F1
#
_cell.length_a   1.000
_cell.length_b   1.000
_cell.length_c   1.000
_cell.angle_alpha   90.00
_cell.angle_beta   90.00
_cell.angle_gamma   90.00
#
_symmetry.space_group_name_H-M   'P 1'
#
loop_
_entity.id
_entity.type
_entity.pdbx_description
1 polymer ?
#
loop_
_entity_poly.entity_id
_entity_poly.type
_entity_poly.pdbx_seq_one_letter_code
_entity_poly.pdbx_strand_id
1 'polypeptide(L)'
;MALEALREAAAPLLTSPDAPVRLADLPPVWQAHLLDFPQYYDRLVPPGCDEVAREDWEELLDQVAQRLERATRLPGLFAAVERGPSPEDLADAPCLSPWSLALAWYGWPVLTGHVTAHPRLGEGWIYTSFLVGLDPHRRWARSQTRWYRLGEPMTEAHGPAFGQAALPVRLIGADDARVAGHLASLREGVSRLLEPLVLPAEEGRP
;
A
#
# COMPACT_ATOMS: atom_id res chain seq x y z
N MET A 1 -13.44 -3.33 13.86
CA MET A 1 -14.83 -3.68 13.49
C MET A 1 -14.88 -4.41 12.15
N ALA A 2 -14.51 -3.80 11.01
CA ALA A 2 -14.58 -4.48 9.71
C ALA A 2 -13.70 -5.75 9.64
N LEU A 3 -12.47 -5.71 10.17
CA LEU A 3 -11.57 -6.87 10.17
C LEU A 3 -12.10 -8.05 11.00
N GLU A 4 -12.61 -7.78 12.20
CA GLU A 4 -13.15 -8.83 13.07
C GLU A 4 -14.37 -9.49 12.42
N ALA A 5 -15.28 -8.68 11.87
CA ALA A 5 -16.45 -9.18 11.14
C ALA A 5 -16.05 -10.04 9.91
N LEU A 6 -14.96 -9.69 9.24
CA LEU A 6 -14.44 -10.47 8.11
C LEU A 6 -13.81 -11.79 8.54
N ARG A 7 -13.10 -11.82 9.67
CA ARG A 7 -12.58 -13.06 10.27
C ARG A 7 -13.72 -13.96 10.75
N GLU A 8 -14.72 -13.39 11.41
CA GLU A 8 -15.93 -14.11 11.84
C GLU A 8 -16.69 -14.70 10.65
N ALA A 9 -16.85 -13.94 9.56
CA ALA A 9 -17.50 -14.43 8.33
C ALA A 9 -16.75 -15.60 7.68
N ALA A 10 -15.43 -15.68 7.88
CA ALA A 10 -14.60 -16.74 7.34
C ALA A 10 -14.53 -17.98 8.27
N ALA A 11 -14.93 -17.86 9.54
CA ALA A 11 -14.84 -18.94 10.53
C ALA A 11 -15.64 -20.22 10.18
N PRO A 12 -16.86 -20.15 9.59
CA PRO A 12 -17.60 -21.35 9.18
C PRO A 12 -16.88 -22.21 8.13
N LEU A 13 -16.02 -21.58 7.30
CA LEU A 13 -15.21 -22.27 6.29
C LEU A 13 -14.09 -23.13 6.92
N LEU A 14 -13.85 -22.98 8.23
CA LEU A 14 -12.78 -23.65 8.98
C LEU A 14 -13.25 -24.89 9.73
N THR A 15 -14.51 -25.28 9.53
CA THR A 15 -15.16 -26.36 10.28
C THR A 15 -14.64 -27.75 9.96
N SER A 16 -13.99 -27.93 8.80
CA SER A 16 -13.23 -29.15 8.47
C SER A 16 -11.73 -28.88 8.66
N PRO A 17 -11.08 -29.47 9.67
CA PRO A 17 -9.74 -29.06 10.10
C PRO A 17 -8.63 -29.42 9.12
N ASP A 18 -8.87 -30.35 8.18
CA ASP A 18 -7.85 -30.85 7.23
C ASP A 18 -8.17 -30.52 5.77
N ALA A 19 -9.35 -29.97 5.48
CA ALA A 19 -9.76 -29.68 4.11
C ALA A 19 -9.21 -28.34 3.62
N PRO A 20 -8.79 -28.25 2.35
CA PRO A 20 -8.45 -26.96 1.74
C PRO A 20 -9.69 -26.06 1.65
N VAL A 21 -9.48 -24.75 1.65
CA VAL A 21 -10.56 -23.76 1.57
C VAL A 21 -10.69 -23.28 0.14
N ARG A 22 -11.88 -23.40 -0.45
CA ARG A 22 -12.12 -22.94 -1.83
C ARG A 22 -12.29 -21.43 -1.87
N LEU A 23 -11.65 -20.77 -2.82
CA LEU A 23 -11.76 -19.32 -3.00
C LEU A 23 -13.18 -18.87 -3.32
N ALA A 24 -13.95 -19.70 -4.02
CA ALA A 24 -15.33 -19.42 -4.38
C ALA A 24 -16.28 -19.38 -3.16
N ASP A 25 -15.89 -20.00 -2.04
CA ASP A 25 -16.68 -20.04 -0.81
C ASP A 25 -16.41 -18.82 0.09
N LEU A 26 -15.43 -17.99 -0.26
CA LEU A 26 -15.08 -16.78 0.49
C LEU A 26 -16.14 -15.69 0.35
N PRO A 27 -16.29 -14.78 1.34
CA PRO A 27 -17.16 -13.62 1.16
C PRO A 27 -16.72 -12.76 -0.04
N PRO A 28 -17.63 -12.07 -0.76
CA PRO A 28 -17.30 -11.35 -2.01
C PRO A 28 -16.14 -10.35 -1.90
N VAL A 29 -16.01 -9.67 -0.77
CA VAL A 29 -14.89 -8.75 -0.53
C VAL A 29 -13.53 -9.44 -0.48
N TRP A 30 -13.47 -10.68 0.02
CA TRP A 30 -12.26 -11.49 0.00
C TRP A 30 -11.93 -11.92 -1.43
N GLN A 31 -12.93 -12.37 -2.18
CA GLN A 31 -12.76 -12.76 -3.58
C GLN A 31 -12.25 -11.58 -4.42
N ALA A 32 -12.87 -10.41 -4.32
CA ALA A 32 -12.43 -9.19 -5.00
C ALA A 32 -10.97 -8.87 -4.65
N HIS A 33 -10.61 -8.96 -3.37
CA HIS A 33 -9.24 -8.72 -2.91
C HIS A 33 -8.20 -9.67 -3.50
N LEU A 34 -8.51 -10.96 -3.59
CA LEU A 34 -7.61 -11.97 -4.13
C LEU A 34 -7.50 -11.84 -5.66
N LEU A 35 -8.60 -11.52 -6.35
CA LEU A 35 -8.64 -11.39 -7.81
C LEU A 35 -8.03 -10.09 -8.34
N ASP A 36 -8.18 -8.97 -7.63
CA ASP A 36 -7.58 -7.69 -8.04
C ASP A 36 -6.07 -7.61 -7.75
N PHE A 37 -5.58 -8.46 -6.84
CA PHE A 37 -4.20 -8.42 -6.35
C PHE A 37 -3.56 -9.82 -6.19
N PRO A 38 -3.66 -10.73 -7.18
CA PRO A 38 -3.23 -12.13 -7.04
C PRO A 38 -1.73 -12.24 -6.73
N GLN A 39 -0.92 -11.35 -7.30
CA GLN A 39 0.54 -11.35 -7.14
C GLN A 39 1.05 -11.20 -5.70
N TYR A 40 0.19 -10.73 -4.79
CA TYR A 40 0.52 -10.64 -3.37
C TYR A 40 0.33 -11.96 -2.63
N TYR A 41 -0.46 -12.85 -3.20
CA TYR A 41 -0.85 -14.11 -2.61
C TYR A 41 -0.32 -15.31 -3.39
N ASP A 42 0.44 -15.12 -4.48
CA ASP A 42 0.99 -16.21 -5.33
C ASP A 42 1.67 -17.35 -4.53
N ARG A 43 2.26 -17.04 -3.36
CA ARG A 43 2.84 -18.06 -2.47
C ARG A 43 1.79 -18.96 -1.80
N LEU A 44 0.66 -18.38 -1.42
CA LEU A 44 -0.44 -19.00 -0.69
C LEU A 44 -1.53 -19.56 -1.63
N VAL A 45 -1.69 -18.91 -2.77
CA VAL A 45 -2.66 -19.19 -3.82
C VAL A 45 -1.93 -19.09 -5.15
N PRO A 46 -1.23 -20.14 -5.58
CA PRO A 46 -0.51 -20.12 -6.84
C PRO A 46 -1.44 -19.84 -8.03
N PRO A 47 -0.93 -19.22 -9.11
CA PRO A 47 -1.73 -18.94 -10.29
C PRO A 47 -2.41 -20.21 -10.84
N GLY A 48 -3.74 -20.15 -11.00
CA GLY A 48 -4.57 -21.26 -11.49
C GLY A 48 -5.12 -22.19 -10.40
N CYS A 49 -4.77 -21.98 -9.12
CA CYS A 49 -5.40 -22.66 -8.01
C CYS A 49 -6.70 -21.96 -7.58
N ASP A 50 -7.76 -22.73 -7.31
CA ASP A 50 -9.04 -22.27 -6.77
C ASP A 50 -9.21 -22.59 -5.28
N GLU A 51 -8.15 -23.09 -4.64
CA GLU A 51 -8.13 -23.51 -3.25
C GLU A 51 -6.85 -23.04 -2.53
N VAL A 52 -6.98 -22.82 -1.22
CA VAL A 52 -5.88 -22.48 -0.31
C VAL A 52 -5.62 -23.68 0.58
N ALA A 53 -4.35 -24.08 0.71
CA ALA A 53 -3.96 -25.11 1.65
C ALA A 53 -4.34 -24.69 3.08
N ARG A 54 -4.83 -25.64 3.87
CA ARG A 54 -5.30 -25.37 5.24
C ARG A 54 -4.23 -24.77 6.15
N GLU A 55 -2.98 -25.18 5.97
CA GLU A 55 -1.82 -24.67 6.71
C GLU A 55 -1.46 -23.22 6.35
N ASP A 56 -1.75 -22.80 5.12
CA ASP A 56 -1.51 -21.44 4.61
C ASP A 56 -2.70 -20.49 4.90
N TRP A 57 -3.82 -21.04 5.36
CA TRP A 57 -5.08 -20.31 5.49
C TRP A 57 -5.02 -19.13 6.47
N GLU A 58 -4.47 -19.35 7.66
CA GLU A 58 -4.37 -18.27 8.66
C GLU A 58 -3.47 -17.14 8.18
N GLU A 59 -2.41 -17.47 7.44
CA GLU A 59 -1.54 -16.47 6.84
C GLU A 59 -2.27 -15.69 5.74
N LEU A 60 -3.05 -16.35 4.89
CA LEU A 60 -3.89 -15.66 3.90
C LEU A 60 -4.86 -14.69 4.58
N LEU A 61 -5.56 -15.16 5.62
CA LEU A 61 -6.47 -14.33 6.40
C LEU A 61 -5.76 -13.08 6.91
N ASP A 62 -4.60 -13.25 7.53
CA ASP A 62 -3.84 -12.14 8.11
C ASP A 62 -3.27 -11.20 7.04
N GLN A 63 -2.89 -11.70 5.85
CA GLN A 63 -2.42 -10.85 4.76
C GLN A 63 -3.54 -10.02 4.12
N VAL A 64 -4.69 -10.63 3.83
CA VAL A 64 -5.87 -9.93 3.29
C VAL A 64 -6.37 -8.91 4.31
N ALA A 65 -6.45 -9.30 5.57
CA ALA A 65 -6.79 -8.43 6.71
C ALA A 65 -5.94 -7.16 6.78
N GLN A 66 -4.61 -7.31 6.75
CA GLN A 66 -3.68 -6.20 6.81
C GLN A 66 -3.80 -5.29 5.58
N ARG A 67 -4.04 -5.86 4.39
CA ARG A 67 -4.26 -5.06 3.17
C ARG A 67 -5.56 -4.27 3.25
N LEU A 68 -6.64 -4.90 3.70
CA LEU A 68 -7.92 -4.25 3.94
C LEU A 68 -7.77 -3.09 4.92
N GLU A 69 -7.13 -3.32 6.06
CA GLU A 69 -6.90 -2.28 7.05
C GLU A 69 -6.10 -1.10 6.46
N ARG A 70 -5.04 -1.38 5.70
CA ARG A 70 -4.28 -0.32 5.01
C ARG A 70 -5.16 0.42 4.00
N ALA A 71 -5.99 -0.29 3.24
CA ALA A 71 -6.89 0.31 2.26
C ALA A 71 -7.92 1.24 2.91
N THR A 72 -8.52 0.85 4.05
CA THR A 72 -9.50 1.68 4.77
C THR A 72 -8.94 3.03 5.24
N ARG A 73 -7.62 3.14 5.43
CA ARG A 73 -6.95 4.39 5.83
C ARG A 73 -6.67 5.33 4.65
N LEU A 74 -6.64 4.80 3.42
CA LEU A 74 -6.23 5.58 2.24
C LEU A 74 -7.17 6.72 1.88
N PRO A 75 -8.52 6.61 1.99
CA PRO A 75 -9.40 7.75 1.72
C PRO A 75 -9.08 8.98 2.58
N GLY A 76 -8.78 8.79 3.88
CA GLY A 76 -8.36 9.88 4.76
C GLY A 76 -7.02 10.49 4.35
N LEU A 77 -6.07 9.64 3.91
CA LEU A 77 -4.77 10.11 3.39
C LEU A 77 -4.91 10.86 2.07
N PHE A 78 -5.79 10.41 1.18
CA PHE A 78 -6.11 11.09 -0.08
C PHE A 78 -6.68 12.49 0.15
N ALA A 79 -7.64 12.62 1.07
CA ALA A 79 -8.18 13.92 1.46
C ALA A 79 -7.11 14.83 2.09
N ALA A 80 -6.19 14.26 2.88
CA ALA A 80 -5.06 15.01 3.43
C ALA A 80 -4.08 15.48 2.35
N VAL A 81 -3.80 14.65 1.35
CA VAL A 81 -2.97 15.00 0.18
C VAL A 81 -3.60 16.13 -0.64
N GLU A 82 -4.91 16.08 -0.86
CA GLU A 82 -5.65 17.13 -1.59
C GLU A 82 -5.61 18.48 -0.88
N ARG A 83 -5.72 18.48 0.45
CA ARG A 83 -5.54 19.69 1.26
C ARG A 83 -4.09 20.18 1.29
N GLY A 84 -3.14 19.26 1.10
CA GLY A 84 -1.72 19.50 1.35
C GLY A 84 -1.39 19.48 2.85
N PRO A 85 -0.09 19.43 3.20
CA PRO A 85 0.34 19.45 4.58
C PRO A 85 0.14 20.82 5.21
N SER A 86 -0.19 20.85 6.50
CA SER A 86 -0.09 22.07 7.30
C SER A 86 1.38 22.43 7.61
N PRO A 87 1.67 23.66 8.07
CA PRO A 87 3.02 24.00 8.53
C PRO A 87 3.53 23.08 9.65
N GLU A 88 2.66 22.66 10.55
CA GLU A 88 2.99 21.75 11.66
C GLU A 88 3.32 20.34 11.15
N ASP A 89 2.58 19.84 10.15
CA ASP A 89 2.89 18.55 9.50
C ASP A 89 4.32 18.50 8.95
N LEU A 90 4.84 19.63 8.46
CA LEU A 90 6.18 19.73 7.87
C LEU A 90 7.28 20.08 8.87
N ALA A 91 6.95 20.75 9.98
CA ALA A 91 7.94 21.18 10.97
C ALA A 91 8.78 20.01 11.48
N ASP A 92 8.12 18.89 11.82
CA ASP A 92 8.74 17.68 12.33
C ASP A 92 8.90 16.58 11.26
N ALA A 93 8.61 16.89 10.00
CA ALA A 93 8.74 15.92 8.92
C ALA A 93 10.23 15.66 8.60
N PRO A 94 10.61 14.38 8.42
CA PRO A 94 11.94 14.02 7.93
C PRO A 94 12.20 14.68 6.57
N CYS A 95 13.46 15.08 6.35
CA CYS A 95 13.87 15.68 5.08
C CYS A 95 14.58 14.63 4.22
N LEU A 96 14.14 14.48 2.97
CA LEU A 96 14.77 13.62 1.97
C LEU A 96 15.57 14.46 0.97
N SER A 97 16.89 14.31 0.98
CA SER A 97 17.81 15.05 0.10
C SER A 97 19.18 14.36 0.00
N PRO A 98 19.68 14.02 -1.21
CA PRO A 98 18.96 14.08 -2.48
C PRO A 98 17.85 13.03 -2.54
N TRP A 99 16.83 13.24 -3.38
CA TRP A 99 15.70 12.31 -3.50
C TRP A 99 15.33 11.99 -4.95
N SER A 100 14.83 10.78 -5.20
CA SER A 100 14.29 10.36 -6.50
C SER A 100 13.03 9.54 -6.32
N LEU A 101 12.21 9.50 -7.36
CA LEU A 101 11.12 8.55 -7.48
C LEU A 101 11.63 7.21 -7.98
N ALA A 102 11.04 6.17 -7.43
CA ALA A 102 11.44 4.80 -7.67
C ALA A 102 10.23 3.88 -7.72
N LEU A 103 10.31 2.80 -8.49
CA LEU A 103 9.34 1.71 -8.44
C LEU A 103 9.92 0.57 -7.61
N ALA A 104 9.24 0.23 -6.52
CA ALA A 104 9.51 -0.93 -5.70
C ALA A 104 8.84 -2.20 -6.28
N TRP A 105 8.81 -3.29 -5.51
CA TRP A 105 8.12 -4.53 -5.87
C TRP A 105 6.71 -4.27 -6.39
N TYR A 106 6.29 -5.04 -7.39
CA TYR A 106 4.97 -4.92 -8.02
C TYR A 106 4.64 -3.54 -8.61
N GLY A 107 5.65 -2.69 -8.84
CA GLY A 107 5.48 -1.39 -9.51
C GLY A 107 4.92 -0.28 -8.64
N TRP A 108 5.00 -0.39 -7.30
CA TRP A 108 4.55 0.69 -6.41
C TRP A 108 5.57 1.83 -6.36
N PRO A 109 5.16 3.09 -6.56
CA PRO A 109 6.02 4.24 -6.42
C PRO A 109 6.37 4.42 -4.97
N VAL A 110 7.67 4.59 -4.74
CA VAL A 110 8.27 4.97 -3.47
C VAL A 110 9.17 6.16 -3.73
N LEU A 111 9.46 6.90 -2.67
CA LEU A 111 10.60 7.80 -2.70
C LEU A 111 11.82 7.07 -2.18
N THR A 112 12.96 7.48 -2.71
CA THR A 112 14.25 7.03 -2.25
C THR A 112 15.20 8.20 -2.16
N GLY A 113 16.04 8.19 -1.15
CA GLY A 113 16.92 9.32 -0.90
C GLY A 113 17.64 9.21 0.44
N HIS A 114 18.50 10.18 0.70
CA HIS A 114 19.14 10.31 1.99
C HIS A 114 18.22 11.08 2.93
N VAL A 115 17.78 10.42 4.01
CA VAL A 115 16.87 11.00 5.00
C VAL A 115 17.65 11.58 6.17
N THR A 116 17.18 12.71 6.68
CA THR A 116 17.63 13.31 7.95
C THR A 116 16.44 13.45 8.91
N ALA A 117 16.72 13.40 10.21
CA ALA A 117 15.72 13.48 11.28
C ALA A 117 14.59 12.44 11.19
N HIS A 118 14.87 11.23 10.66
CA HIS A 118 13.87 10.16 10.66
C HIS A 118 13.77 9.54 12.07
N PRO A 119 12.63 9.63 12.77
CA PRO A 119 12.56 9.33 14.21
C PRO A 119 12.66 7.84 14.55
N ARG A 120 12.64 6.96 13.55
CA ARG A 120 12.82 5.51 13.73
C ARG A 120 14.09 4.95 13.09
N LEU A 121 14.57 5.59 12.03
CA LEU A 121 15.66 5.04 11.18
C LEU A 121 16.95 5.83 11.33
N GLY A 122 16.91 6.98 12.01
CA GLY A 122 18.04 7.89 12.07
C GLY A 122 18.29 8.57 10.73
N GLU A 123 19.57 8.80 10.43
CA GLU A 123 20.02 9.40 9.19
C GLU A 123 20.59 8.33 8.26
N GLY A 124 20.32 8.44 6.96
CA GLY A 124 20.88 7.52 5.96
C GLY A 124 20.01 7.33 4.72
N TRP A 125 20.41 6.41 3.86
CA TRP A 125 19.66 6.09 2.64
C TRP A 125 18.46 5.19 2.93
N ILE A 126 17.28 5.59 2.43
CA ILE A 126 16.04 4.84 2.65
C ILE A 126 15.23 4.71 1.36
N TYR A 127 14.32 3.73 1.37
CA TYR A 127 13.09 3.75 0.57
C TYR A 127 11.92 4.03 1.51
N THR A 128 10.98 4.86 1.08
CA THR A 128 9.76 5.10 1.85
C THR A 128 8.76 3.95 1.68
N SER A 129 7.77 3.86 2.57
CA SER A 129 6.52 3.17 2.23
C SER A 129 5.88 3.77 0.96
N PHE A 130 4.95 3.05 0.32
CA PHE A 130 4.36 3.50 -0.95
C PHE A 130 3.80 4.93 -0.86
N LEU A 131 3.98 5.64 -1.98
CA LEU A 131 3.64 7.03 -2.14
C LEU A 131 2.13 7.20 -2.33
N VAL A 132 1.56 8.21 -1.68
CA VAL A 132 0.14 8.54 -1.71
C VAL A 132 -0.08 9.96 -2.27
N GLY A 133 0.92 10.83 -2.15
CA GLY A 133 0.92 12.16 -2.75
C GLY A 133 2.33 12.73 -2.87
N LEU A 134 2.51 13.64 -3.82
CA LEU A 134 3.79 14.27 -4.12
C LEU A 134 3.54 15.65 -4.73
N ASP A 135 4.29 16.65 -4.26
CA ASP A 135 4.37 17.95 -4.90
C ASP A 135 5.83 18.46 -4.82
N PRO A 136 6.63 18.25 -5.88
CA PRO A 136 8.03 18.66 -5.90
C PRO A 136 8.18 20.18 -5.84
N HIS A 137 7.24 20.94 -6.41
CA HIS A 137 7.28 22.40 -6.44
C HIS A 137 7.02 22.99 -5.04
N ARG A 138 6.09 22.41 -4.29
CA ARG A 138 5.84 22.75 -2.88
C ARG A 138 6.74 21.99 -1.90
N ARG A 139 7.69 21.20 -2.42
CA ARG A 139 8.72 20.47 -1.68
C ARG A 139 8.20 19.54 -0.58
N TRP A 140 7.14 18.81 -0.86
CA TRP A 140 6.64 17.79 0.06
C TRP A 140 6.24 16.49 -0.63
N ALA A 141 6.26 15.41 0.16
CA ALA A 141 5.69 14.14 -0.23
C ALA A 141 4.89 13.52 0.92
N ARG A 142 3.89 12.72 0.57
CA ARG A 142 3.12 11.91 1.50
C ARG A 142 3.26 10.43 1.15
N SER A 143 3.95 9.70 2.01
CA SER A 143 3.86 8.24 2.02
C SER A 143 2.63 7.80 2.83
N GLN A 144 2.32 6.50 2.93
CA GLN A 144 1.28 6.03 3.87
C GLN A 144 1.49 6.51 5.31
N THR A 145 2.74 6.48 5.78
CA THR A 145 3.02 6.58 7.21
C THR A 145 3.37 7.99 7.63
N ARG A 146 4.05 8.77 6.78
CA ARG A 146 4.47 10.14 7.11
C ARG A 146 4.45 11.10 5.92
N TRP A 147 4.40 12.39 6.26
CA TRP A 147 4.88 13.49 5.41
C TRP A 147 6.41 13.53 5.39
N TYR A 148 6.95 14.03 4.27
CA TYR A 148 8.36 14.31 4.08
C TYR A 148 8.53 15.71 3.52
N ARG A 149 9.58 16.40 3.98
CA ARG A 149 10.11 17.58 3.28
C ARG A 149 11.06 17.10 2.18
N LEU A 150 10.96 17.70 1.01
CA LEU A 150 11.81 17.35 -0.12
C LEU A 150 12.94 18.37 -0.25
N GLY A 151 14.16 17.86 -0.28
CA GLY A 151 15.34 18.64 -0.60
C GLY A 151 15.59 18.72 -2.10
N GLU A 152 16.84 18.55 -2.50
CA GLU A 152 17.22 18.55 -3.91
C GLU A 152 16.85 17.22 -4.58
N PRO A 153 16.34 17.25 -5.82
CA PRO A 153 16.21 16.04 -6.62
C PRO A 153 17.58 15.40 -6.87
N MET A 154 17.56 14.09 -7.02
CA MET A 154 18.73 13.33 -7.40
C MET A 154 19.13 13.64 -8.83
N THR A 155 20.42 13.89 -9.02
CA THR A 155 21.08 13.98 -10.33
C THR A 155 21.86 12.70 -10.61
N GLU A 156 22.26 12.49 -11.87
CA GLU A 156 23.11 11.36 -12.29
C GLU A 156 24.44 11.26 -11.54
N ALA A 157 24.94 12.39 -11.02
CA ALA A 157 26.19 12.44 -10.25
C ALA A 157 26.09 11.71 -8.90
N HIS A 158 24.88 11.43 -8.40
CA HIS A 158 24.65 10.67 -7.17
C HIS A 158 24.73 9.15 -7.40
N GLY A 159 25.65 8.68 -8.26
CA GLY A 159 25.89 7.26 -8.57
C GLY A 159 26.03 6.36 -7.33
N PRO A 160 26.20 5.03 -7.49
CA PRO A 160 25.52 3.94 -6.79
C PRO A 160 25.78 3.80 -5.26
N ALA A 161 25.60 4.86 -4.47
CA ALA A 161 25.13 4.71 -3.09
C ALA A 161 23.77 3.99 -3.07
N PHE A 162 23.05 4.09 -4.20
CA PHE A 162 21.96 3.23 -4.64
C PHE A 162 22.46 1.83 -4.98
N GLY A 163 22.28 0.87 -4.07
CA GLY A 163 22.49 -0.54 -4.39
C GLY A 163 22.88 -1.47 -3.25
N GLN A 164 23.11 -0.97 -2.02
CA GLN A 164 23.45 -1.87 -0.90
C GLN A 164 22.25 -2.47 -0.16
N ALA A 165 21.01 -2.05 -0.46
CA ALA A 165 19.81 -2.67 0.09
C ALA A 165 19.13 -3.55 -0.97
N ALA A 166 18.82 -4.78 -0.58
CA ALA A 166 18.39 -5.94 -1.36
C ALA A 166 17.07 -5.82 -2.16
N LEU A 167 16.61 -4.63 -2.53
CA LEU A 167 15.37 -4.42 -3.27
C LEU A 167 15.65 -4.00 -4.72
N PRO A 168 15.11 -4.71 -5.74
CA PRO A 168 15.10 -4.26 -7.12
C PRO A 168 14.22 -3.02 -7.23
N VAL A 169 14.86 -1.86 -7.14
CA VAL A 169 14.20 -0.57 -7.28
C VAL A 169 14.65 0.09 -8.56
N ARG A 170 13.69 0.48 -9.40
CA ARG A 170 13.97 1.21 -10.65
C ARG A 170 13.70 2.70 -10.44
N LEU A 171 14.73 3.54 -10.60
CA LEU A 171 14.56 4.99 -10.60
C LEU A 171 13.76 5.43 -11.83
N ILE A 172 12.82 6.35 -11.62
CA ILE A 172 11.97 6.93 -12.67
C ILE A 172 12.04 8.46 -12.73
N GLY A 173 12.62 9.12 -11.71
CA GLY A 173 12.84 10.57 -11.70
C GLY A 173 11.60 11.38 -11.28
N ALA A 174 11.83 12.63 -10.86
CA ALA A 174 10.81 13.46 -10.21
C ALA A 174 9.64 13.89 -11.13
N ASP A 175 9.89 14.03 -12.42
CA ASP A 175 8.95 14.58 -13.41
C ASP A 175 8.24 13.49 -14.25
N ASP A 176 8.26 12.25 -13.79
CA ASP A 176 7.71 11.13 -14.55
C ASP A 176 6.17 11.14 -14.55
N ALA A 177 5.56 11.37 -15.72
CA ALA A 177 4.11 11.40 -15.91
C ALA A 177 3.41 10.09 -15.47
N ARG A 178 4.13 8.96 -15.41
CA ARG A 178 3.60 7.69 -14.90
C ARG A 178 3.28 7.74 -13.41
N VAL A 179 3.84 8.70 -12.66
CA VAL A 179 3.56 8.89 -11.23
C VAL A 179 2.14 9.39 -11.03
N ALA A 180 1.72 10.40 -11.79
CA ALA A 180 0.35 10.90 -11.75
C ALA A 180 -0.64 9.79 -12.14
N GLY A 181 -0.32 9.02 -13.20
CA GLY A 181 -1.08 7.84 -13.60
C GLY A 181 -1.17 6.80 -12.47
N HIS A 182 -0.05 6.48 -11.81
CA HIS A 182 -0.06 5.54 -10.70
C HIS A 182 -0.91 6.04 -9.51
N LEU A 183 -0.75 7.29 -9.10
CA LEU A 183 -1.51 7.85 -7.98
C LEU A 183 -3.02 7.87 -8.28
N ALA A 184 -3.40 8.11 -9.54
CA ALA A 184 -4.79 7.99 -9.99
C ALA A 184 -5.28 6.53 -9.94
N SER A 185 -4.52 5.58 -10.49
CA SER A 185 -4.84 4.15 -10.44
C SER A 185 -4.94 3.61 -9.02
N LEU A 186 -4.09 4.11 -8.09
CA LEU A 186 -4.16 3.77 -6.68
C LEU A 186 -5.50 4.22 -6.06
N ARG A 187 -5.96 5.44 -6.36
CA ARG A 187 -7.24 5.95 -5.87
C ARG A 187 -8.42 5.14 -6.40
N GLU A 188 -8.42 4.85 -7.69
CA GLU A 188 -9.44 4.02 -8.32
C GLU A 188 -9.46 2.60 -7.75
N GLY A 189 -8.28 1.99 -7.61
CA GLY A 189 -8.13 0.65 -7.03
C GLY A 189 -8.65 0.59 -5.60
N VAL A 190 -8.34 1.60 -4.76
CA VAL A 190 -8.89 1.69 -3.40
C VAL A 190 -10.40 1.86 -3.42
N SER A 191 -10.96 2.67 -4.33
CA SER A 191 -12.41 2.83 -4.44
C SER A 191 -13.11 1.50 -4.74
N ARG A 192 -12.63 0.76 -5.76
CA ARG A 192 -13.16 -0.57 -6.12
C ARG A 192 -13.02 -1.56 -4.97
N LEU A 193 -11.92 -1.48 -4.23
CA LEU A 193 -11.63 -2.38 -3.11
C LEU A 193 -12.57 -2.17 -1.90
N LEU A 194 -12.91 -0.91 -1.64
CA LEU A 194 -13.74 -0.54 -0.50
C LEU A 194 -15.23 -0.56 -0.82
N GLU A 195 -15.62 -0.56 -2.10
CA GLU A 195 -17.01 -0.59 -2.54
C GLU A 195 -17.81 -1.76 -1.93
N PRO A 196 -17.33 -3.02 -1.91
CA PRO A 196 -18.05 -4.13 -1.26
C PRO A 196 -18.15 -4.05 0.27
N LEU A 197 -17.35 -3.20 0.93
CA LEU A 197 -17.36 -3.00 2.39
C LEU A 197 -18.36 -1.95 2.84
N VAL A 198 -18.85 -1.12 1.92
CA VAL A 198 -19.99 -0.24 2.19
C VAL A 198 -21.21 -1.15 2.23
N LEU A 199 -21.59 -1.59 3.43
CA LEU A 199 -22.82 -2.34 3.63
C LEU A 199 -23.95 -1.58 2.93
N PRO A 200 -24.79 -2.24 2.10
CA PRO A 200 -26.04 -1.61 1.71
C PRO A 200 -26.73 -1.24 3.03
N ALA A 201 -27.12 0.04 3.16
CA ALA A 201 -28.03 0.42 4.23
C ALA A 201 -29.15 -0.61 4.21
N GLU A 202 -29.45 -1.24 5.35
CA GLU A 202 -30.55 -2.18 5.50
C GLU A 202 -31.84 -1.48 5.02
N GLU A 203 -32.13 -1.59 3.73
CA GLU A 203 -33.37 -1.14 3.13
C GLU A 203 -34.42 -2.14 3.57
N GLY A 204 -35.07 -1.76 4.68
CA GLY A 204 -36.39 -2.20 5.10
C GLY A 204 -36.76 -3.62 4.72
N ARG A 205 -36.44 -4.58 5.61
CA ARG A 205 -37.17 -5.84 5.62
C ARG A 205 -38.65 -5.54 5.99
N PRO A 206 -39.64 -5.94 5.17
CA PRO A 206 -41.06 -5.76 5.47
C PRO A 206 -41.52 -6.61 6.66
#